data_AF-B5AS44-F1
#
_entry.id   AF-B5AS44-F1
#
_cell.length_a   1.000
_cell.length_b   1.000
_cell.length_c   1.000
_cell.angle_alpha   90.00
_cell.angle_beta   90.00
_cell.angle_gamma   90.00
#
_symmetry.space_group_name_H-M   'P 1'
#
loop_
_entity.id
_entity.type
_entity.pdbx_description
1 polymer ?
#
loop_
_entity_poly.entity_id
_entity_poly.type
_entity_poly.pdbx_seq_one_letter_code
_entity_poly.pdbx_strand_id
1 'polypeptide(L)'
;GTKGSIEGPYYIPNAPELPRNGTIPMRDGEPGTPLVFQGQVRAVDGRPLGGARLEMWHADDLGFYSQFAPGLPEWNLRGTWIADDQGRFEIHTMRPAPYQIPTEGACGQLISAAGWPSVAARAPAP
;
A
#
# COMPACT_ATOMS: atom_id res chain seq x y z
N GLY A 1 -15.94 9.54 -9.63
CA GLY A 1 -15.04 9.59 -8.47
C GLY A 1 -13.60 9.49 -8.95
N THR A 2 -12.65 9.33 -8.03
CA THR A 2 -11.27 8.95 -8.39
C THR A 2 -11.27 7.61 -9.13
N LYS A 3 -10.27 7.39 -10.00
CA LYS A 3 -10.15 6.13 -10.74
C LYS A 3 -9.81 4.99 -9.76
N GLY A 4 -10.55 3.90 -9.82
CA GLY A 4 -10.24 2.67 -9.08
C GLY A 4 -9.19 1.81 -9.77
N SER A 5 -8.70 0.82 -9.04
CA SER A 5 -7.85 -0.27 -9.54
C SER A 5 -8.30 -1.59 -8.88
N ILE A 6 -7.71 -2.71 -9.27
CA ILE A 6 -7.94 -4.00 -8.60
C ILE A 6 -7.38 -3.97 -7.17
N GLU A 7 -8.02 -4.69 -6.24
CA GLU A 7 -7.56 -4.81 -4.84
C GLU A 7 -6.28 -5.65 -4.72
N GLY A 8 -6.16 -6.68 -5.56
CA GLY A 8 -5.10 -7.69 -5.44
C GLY A 8 -5.33 -8.66 -4.28
N PRO A 9 -4.47 -9.68 -4.12
CA PRO A 9 -4.70 -10.77 -3.16
C PRO A 9 -4.20 -10.47 -1.74
N TYR A 10 -3.65 -9.28 -1.50
CA TYR A 10 -2.88 -8.98 -0.29
C TYR A 10 -3.56 -8.04 0.68
N TYR A 11 -4.82 -7.69 0.46
CA TYR A 11 -5.60 -6.94 1.44
C TYR A 11 -5.89 -7.79 2.67
N ILE A 12 -5.74 -7.18 3.85
CA ILE A 12 -6.11 -7.77 5.15
C ILE A 12 -6.90 -6.70 5.91
N PRO A 13 -8.12 -6.99 6.38
CA PRO A 13 -8.94 -6.03 7.12
C PRO A 13 -8.39 -5.80 8.53
N ASN A 14 -8.86 -4.73 9.18
CA ASN A 14 -8.58 -4.39 10.58
C ASN A 14 -7.11 -4.04 10.88
N ALA A 15 -6.40 -3.50 9.90
CA ALA A 15 -5.08 -2.91 10.15
C ALA A 15 -5.19 -1.78 11.21
N PRO A 16 -4.18 -1.62 12.08
CA PRO A 16 -4.22 -0.67 13.19
C PRO A 16 -4.60 0.74 12.75
N GLU A 17 -5.44 1.40 13.55
CA GLU A 17 -5.79 2.80 13.36
C GLU A 17 -4.71 3.71 13.94
N LEU A 18 -4.27 4.68 13.14
CA LEU A 18 -3.10 5.51 13.41
C LEU A 18 -3.51 6.98 13.50
N PRO A 19 -2.72 7.81 14.22
CA PRO A 19 -2.88 9.25 14.18
C PRO A 19 -2.81 9.76 12.74
N ARG A 20 -3.50 10.87 12.47
CA ARG A 20 -3.61 11.43 11.11
C ARG A 20 -2.27 11.70 10.43
N ASN A 21 -1.25 12.10 11.18
CA ASN A 21 0.13 12.33 10.76
C ASN A 21 1.06 11.17 11.15
N GLY A 22 0.48 9.99 11.36
CA GLY A 22 1.17 8.82 11.85
C GLY A 22 2.04 8.17 10.80
N THR A 23 3.15 7.64 11.27
CA THR A 23 4.01 6.73 10.51
C THR A 23 3.36 5.34 10.47
N ILE A 24 3.30 4.74 9.29
CA ILE A 24 2.82 3.37 9.14
C ILE A 24 3.69 2.42 9.98
N PRO A 25 3.13 1.36 10.60
CA PRO A 25 3.93 0.35 11.28
C PRO A 25 5.03 -0.18 10.36
N MET A 26 6.27 -0.14 10.84
CA MET A 26 7.44 -0.57 10.09
C MET A 26 8.48 -1.16 11.06
N ARG A 27 9.41 -1.97 10.57
CA ARG A 27 10.52 -2.50 11.38
C ARG A 27 11.45 -1.37 11.79
N ASP A 28 12.20 -1.59 12.87
CA ASP A 28 13.32 -0.71 13.20
C ASP A 28 14.34 -0.71 12.05
N GLY A 29 14.63 0.48 11.51
CA GLY A 29 15.51 0.62 10.36
C GLY A 29 14.94 0.07 9.06
N GLU A 30 13.61 0.12 8.87
CA GLU A 30 12.93 -0.30 7.63
C GLU A 30 13.68 0.23 6.38
N PRO A 31 14.18 -0.68 5.51
CA PRO A 31 14.91 -0.28 4.31
C PRO A 31 14.03 0.46 3.30
N GLY A 32 14.68 1.25 2.44
CA GLY A 32 14.04 1.93 1.32
C GLY A 32 14.14 3.45 1.43
N THR A 33 13.32 4.14 0.64
CA THR A 33 13.28 5.61 0.59
C THR A 33 12.06 6.13 1.34
N PRO A 34 12.21 6.99 2.36
CA PRO A 34 11.08 7.64 3.03
C PRO A 34 10.15 8.35 2.05
N LEU A 35 8.86 8.24 2.28
CA LEU A 35 7.79 8.78 1.47
C LEU A 35 6.72 9.41 2.36
N VAL A 36 6.38 10.66 2.09
CA VAL A 36 5.21 11.32 2.69
C VAL A 36 4.08 11.30 1.65
N PHE A 37 3.00 10.59 1.97
CA PHE A 37 1.79 10.52 1.14
C PHE A 37 0.69 11.36 1.77
N GLN A 38 0.41 12.51 1.17
CA GLN A 38 -0.56 13.49 1.65
C GLN A 38 -1.61 13.78 0.60
N GLY A 39 -2.82 14.09 1.05
CA GLY A 39 -3.94 14.36 0.15
C GLY A 39 -5.19 14.81 0.86
N GLN A 40 -6.28 14.90 0.09
CA GLN A 40 -7.59 15.32 0.58
C GLN A 40 -8.72 14.54 -0.09
N VAL A 41 -9.57 13.93 0.72
CA VAL A 41 -10.77 13.23 0.31
C VAL A 41 -11.90 14.25 0.11
N ARG A 42 -12.53 14.21 -1.06
CA ARG A 42 -13.60 15.13 -1.47
C ARG A 42 -14.74 14.37 -2.14
N ALA A 43 -15.95 14.89 -2.00
CA ALA A 43 -17.11 14.48 -2.76
C ALA A 43 -16.98 14.88 -4.24
N VAL A 44 -17.84 14.35 -5.10
CA VAL A 44 -17.86 14.63 -6.54
C VAL A 44 -18.12 16.11 -6.87
N ASP A 45 -18.80 16.82 -5.97
CA ASP A 45 -19.06 18.26 -6.06
C ASP A 45 -17.92 19.12 -5.46
N GLY A 46 -16.82 18.48 -5.03
CA GLY A 46 -15.64 19.14 -4.49
C GLY A 46 -15.69 19.42 -2.98
N ARG A 47 -16.82 19.16 -2.29
CA ARG A 47 -16.91 19.35 -0.83
C ARG A 47 -15.93 18.43 -0.09
N PRO A 48 -15.24 18.93 0.96
CA PRO A 48 -14.37 18.09 1.79
C PRO A 48 -15.19 17.03 2.53
N LEU A 49 -14.61 15.83 2.68
CA LEU A 49 -15.23 14.73 3.41
C LEU A 49 -14.47 14.45 4.69
N GLY A 50 -14.92 15.08 5.77
CA GLY A 50 -14.37 14.84 7.10
C GLY A 50 -14.69 13.46 7.64
N GLY A 51 -13.77 12.89 8.44
CA GLY A 51 -13.92 11.54 8.98
C GLY A 51 -13.77 10.42 7.95
N ALA A 52 -13.29 10.73 6.73
CA ALA A 52 -13.04 9.73 5.71
C ALA A 52 -11.98 8.74 6.18
N ARG A 53 -12.27 7.44 6.05
CA ARG A 53 -11.37 6.34 6.39
C ARG A 53 -10.45 6.01 5.21
N LEU A 54 -9.15 5.94 5.46
CA LEU A 54 -8.13 5.53 4.51
C LEU A 54 -7.43 4.27 5.02
N GLU A 55 -7.37 3.23 4.20
CA GLU A 55 -6.60 2.01 4.49
C GLU A 55 -5.46 1.91 3.48
N MET A 56 -4.24 1.70 3.98
CA MET A 56 -3.05 1.54 3.15
C MET A 56 -2.36 0.23 3.48
N TRP A 57 -1.97 -0.50 2.43
CA TRP A 57 -1.04 -1.62 2.52
C TRP A 57 -0.13 -1.62 1.30
N HIS A 58 1.15 -1.94 1.48
CA HIS A 58 2.07 -2.12 0.37
C HIS A 58 3.24 -3.04 0.75
N ALA A 59 4.00 -3.45 -0.27
CA ALA A 59 5.21 -4.23 -0.09
C ALA A 59 6.37 -3.38 0.47
N ASP A 60 7.34 -4.06 1.06
CA ASP A 60 8.63 -3.46 1.42
C ASP A 60 9.55 -3.25 0.19
N ASP A 61 10.78 -2.78 0.43
CA ASP A 61 11.78 -2.52 -0.61
C ASP A 61 12.28 -3.80 -1.33
N LEU A 62 11.89 -4.99 -0.87
CA LEU A 62 12.16 -6.27 -1.51
C LEU A 62 10.91 -6.87 -2.20
N GLY A 63 9.75 -6.20 -2.13
CA GLY A 63 8.51 -6.67 -2.74
C GLY A 63 7.70 -7.62 -1.85
N PHE A 64 8.02 -7.75 -0.56
CA PHE A 64 7.30 -8.62 0.37
C PHE A 64 6.17 -7.91 1.12
N TYR A 65 5.03 -8.59 1.27
CA TYR A 65 3.91 -8.15 2.08
C TYR A 65 3.90 -8.86 3.44
N SER A 66 3.65 -8.10 4.52
CA SER A 66 3.37 -8.69 5.84
C SER A 66 2.19 -9.66 5.78
N GLN A 67 2.25 -10.72 6.59
CA GLN A 67 1.34 -11.87 6.63
C GLN A 67 1.42 -12.82 5.43
N PHE A 68 2.16 -12.46 4.38
CA PHE A 68 2.41 -13.30 3.21
C PHE A 68 3.89 -13.66 3.01
N ALA A 69 4.78 -13.13 3.86
CA ALA A 69 6.19 -13.46 3.92
C ALA A 69 6.63 -13.66 5.38
N PRO A 70 7.51 -14.64 5.67
CA PRO A 70 8.04 -14.85 7.01
C PRO A 70 9.00 -13.72 7.41
N GLY A 71 9.11 -13.46 8.71
CA GLY A 71 10.09 -12.51 9.26
C GLY A 71 9.66 -11.03 9.23
N LEU A 72 8.43 -10.74 8.79
CA LEU A 72 7.84 -9.40 8.86
C LEU A 72 6.89 -9.29 10.06
N PRO A 73 6.86 -8.15 10.78
CA PRO A 73 5.78 -7.85 11.72
C PRO A 73 4.41 -7.99 11.05
N GLU A 74 3.41 -8.45 11.81
CA GLU A 74 2.06 -8.75 11.31
C GLU A 74 1.44 -7.59 10.52
N TRP A 75 1.64 -6.35 10.98
CA TRP A 75 1.10 -5.15 10.37
C TRP A 75 2.15 -4.30 9.64
N ASN A 76 3.32 -4.86 9.31
CA ASN A 76 4.37 -4.12 8.61
C ASN A 76 3.81 -3.51 7.31
N LEU A 77 3.99 -2.21 7.14
CA LEU A 77 3.52 -1.41 6.00
C LEU A 77 2.01 -1.56 5.75
N ARG A 78 1.21 -1.70 6.82
CA ARG A 78 -0.27 -1.70 6.82
C ARG A 78 -0.82 -0.75 7.88
N GLY A 79 -1.85 0.02 7.55
CA GLY A 79 -2.49 0.91 8.52
C GLY A 79 -3.82 1.48 8.06
N THR A 80 -4.52 2.08 9.02
CA THR A 80 -5.78 2.81 8.84
C THR A 80 -5.62 4.23 9.37
N TRP A 81 -6.13 5.23 8.66
CA TRP A 81 -6.19 6.63 9.08
C TRP A 81 -7.60 7.19 8.93
N ILE A 82 -7.93 8.15 9.78
CA ILE A 82 -9.13 8.98 9.66
C ILE A 82 -8.70 10.39 9.25
N ALA A 83 -9.27 10.87 8.16
CA ALA A 83 -9.05 12.22 7.67
C ALA A 83 -9.66 13.26 8.60
N ASP A 84 -9.07 14.45 8.67
CA ASP A 84 -9.60 15.56 9.48
C ASP A 84 -10.96 16.06 8.97
N ASP A 85 -11.53 17.05 9.65
CA ASP A 85 -12.81 17.67 9.27
C ASP A 85 -12.81 18.30 7.85
N GLN A 86 -11.63 18.54 7.28
CA GLN A 86 -11.44 19.01 5.92
C GLN A 86 -11.13 17.87 4.93
N GLY A 87 -11.20 16.61 5.36
CA GLY A 87 -10.89 15.44 4.56
C GLY A 87 -9.41 15.24 4.25
N ARG A 88 -8.50 15.94 4.94
CA ARG A 88 -7.06 15.89 4.69
C ARG A 88 -6.37 14.81 5.52
N PHE A 89 -5.33 14.20 4.95
CA PHE A 89 -4.50 13.17 5.60
C PHE A 89 -3.02 13.34 5.25
N GLU A 90 -2.13 12.80 6.09
CA GLU A 90 -0.68 12.78 5.87
C GLU A 90 -0.08 11.48 6.42
N ILE A 91 0.43 10.62 5.55
CA ILE A 91 0.92 9.29 5.92
C ILE A 91 2.43 9.24 5.68
N HIS A 92 3.19 8.90 6.72
CA HIS A 92 4.64 8.68 6.61
C HIS A 92 4.89 7.19 6.40
N THR A 93 5.58 6.84 5.31
CA THR A 93 5.86 5.46 4.93
C THR A 93 7.19 5.34 4.17
N MET A 94 7.49 4.16 3.62
CA MET A 94 8.56 3.90 2.67
C MET A 94 8.00 3.72 1.25
N ARG A 95 8.78 4.11 0.25
CA ARG A 95 8.47 3.85 -1.16
C ARG A 95 8.50 2.34 -1.42
N PRO A 96 7.42 1.72 -1.93
CA PRO A 96 7.41 0.28 -2.24
C PRO A 96 8.25 -0.04 -3.48
N ALA A 97 8.85 -1.24 -3.50
CA ALA A 97 9.49 -1.79 -4.68
C ALA A 97 8.47 -2.20 -5.76
N PRO A 98 8.88 -2.35 -7.03
CA PRO A 98 8.09 -3.08 -8.02
C PRO A 98 7.81 -4.51 -7.53
N TYR A 99 6.57 -4.97 -7.66
CA TYR A 99 6.17 -6.29 -7.20
C TYR A 99 6.40 -7.34 -8.30
N GLN A 100 7.07 -8.43 -7.96
CA GLN A 100 7.26 -9.58 -8.84
C GLN A 100 6.34 -10.73 -8.43
N ILE A 101 5.58 -11.26 -9.40
CA ILE A 101 4.72 -12.44 -9.21
C ILE A 101 5.62 -13.63 -8.85
N PRO A 102 5.31 -14.40 -7.78
CA PRO A 102 6.06 -15.58 -7.40
C PRO A 102 6.19 -16.56 -8.57
N THR A 103 7.43 -16.86 -8.95
CA THR A 103 7.74 -17.66 -10.14
C THR A 103 7.65 -19.17 -9.91
N GLU A 104 7.67 -19.62 -8.66
CA GLU A 104 7.74 -21.05 -8.32
C GLU A 104 6.37 -21.76 -8.28
N GLY A 105 5.28 -20.99 -8.22
CA GLY A 105 3.92 -21.52 -8.24
C GLY A 105 3.38 -21.75 -9.65
N ALA A 106 2.19 -22.37 -9.73
CA ALA A 106 1.52 -22.65 -11.02
C ALA A 106 1.34 -21.39 -11.90
N CYS A 107 1.10 -20.22 -11.28
CA CYS A 107 1.01 -18.94 -11.99
C CYS A 107 2.36 -18.53 -12.61
N GLY A 108 3.45 -18.71 -11.86
CA GLY A 108 4.80 -18.45 -12.34
C GLY A 108 5.23 -19.37 -13.49
N GLN A 109 4.88 -20.66 -13.39
CA GLN A 109 5.13 -21.63 -14.47
C GLN A 109 4.36 -21.27 -15.75
N LEU A 110 3.11 -20.82 -15.63
CA LEU A 110 2.31 -20.35 -16.76
C LEU A 110 2.91 -19.10 -17.42
N ILE A 111 3.25 -18.08 -16.61
CA ILE A 111 3.86 -16.83 -17.11
C ILE A 111 5.16 -17.12 -17.85
N SER A 112 6.00 -17.99 -17.29
CA SER A 112 7.26 -18.43 -17.90
C SER A 112 7.01 -19.18 -19.22
N ALA A 113 6.09 -20.13 -19.24
CA ALA A 113 5.73 -20.89 -20.44
C ALA A 113 5.14 -19.99 -21.56
N ALA A 114 4.45 -18.91 -21.20
CA ALA A 114 3.88 -17.94 -22.12
C ALA A 114 4.87 -16.85 -22.58
N GLY A 115 6.07 -16.77 -22.00
CA GLY A 115 7.05 -15.73 -22.28
C GLY A 115 6.61 -14.33 -21.82
N TRP A 116 5.75 -14.25 -20.80
CA TRP A 116 5.22 -12.98 -20.28
C TRP A 116 6.12 -12.39 -19.18
N PRO A 117 6.15 -11.05 -19.03
CA PRO A 117 6.81 -10.43 -17.89
C PRO A 117 6.09 -10.81 -16.58
N SER A 118 6.84 -11.24 -15.57
CA SER A 118 6.31 -11.58 -14.24
C SER A 118 6.26 -10.40 -13.26
N VAL A 119 6.59 -9.19 -13.71
CA VAL A 119 6.66 -8.00 -12.85
C VAL A 119 5.41 -7.15 -13.04
N ALA A 120 4.69 -6.89 -11.95
CA ALA A 120 3.68 -5.85 -11.94
C ALA A 120 4.39 -4.49 -11.98
N ALA A 121 4.14 -3.72 -13.03
CA ALA A 121 4.80 -2.44 -13.23
C ALA A 121 4.52 -1.49 -12.05
N ARG A 122 5.57 -0.80 -11.61
CA ARG A 122 5.46 0.35 -10.72
C ARG A 122 4.55 1.38 -11.40
N ALA A 123 3.53 1.87 -10.70
CA ALA A 123 2.78 3.03 -11.19
C ALA A 123 3.78 4.17 -11.45
N PRO A 124 3.75 4.83 -12.63
CA PRO A 124 4.65 5.94 -12.88
C PRO A 124 4.47 6.99 -11.78
N ALA A 125 5.59 7.49 -11.25
CA ALA A 125 5.53 8.63 -10.34
C ALA A 125 4.94 9.83 -11.12
N PRO A 126 4.08 10.65 -10.49
CA PRO A 126 3.61 11.88 -11.10
C PRO A 126 4.76 12.86 -11.39
#